data_AF-A0A946TX48-F1
#
_entry.id   AF-A0A946TX48-F1
#
_cell.length_a   1.000
_cell.length_b   1.000
_cell.length_c   1.000
_cell.angle_alpha   90.00
_cell.angle_beta   90.00
_cell.angle_gamma   90.00
#
_symmetry.space_group_name_H-M   'P 1'
#
loop_
_entity.id
_entity.type
_entity.pdbx_description
1 polymer ?
#
loop_
_entity_poly.entity_id
_entity_poly.type
_entity_poly.pdbx_seq_one_letter_code
_entity_poly.pdbx_strand_id
1 'polypeptide(L)' 'MTDQSKNKLLYLIGFFASLLVPFELNATPVINEVMANNESTAPDVDGDFSDWIE' A
#
# COMPACT_ATOMS: atom_id res chain seq x y z
N MET A 1 -42.63 -11.04 6.57
CA MET A 1 -41.27 -10.52 6.83
C MET A 1 -40.81 -9.80 5.57
N THR A 2 -40.83 -8.47 5.60
CA THR A 2 -40.91 -7.59 4.43
C THR A 2 -39.61 -7.57 3.61
N ASP A 3 -39.76 -7.52 2.29
CA ASP A 3 -38.71 -7.54 1.27
C ASP A 3 -37.53 -6.58 1.53
N GLN A 4 -37.82 -5.42 2.14
CA GLN A 4 -36.83 -4.42 2.55
C GLN A 4 -35.82 -4.90 3.59
N SER A 5 -36.24 -5.80 4.50
CA SER A 5 -35.33 -6.39 5.50
C SER A 5 -34.33 -7.35 4.86
N LYS A 6 -34.71 -8.03 3.78
CA LYS A 6 -33.84 -8.93 3.01
C LYS A 6 -32.78 -8.15 2.24
N ASN A 7 -33.13 -7.00 1.67
CA ASN A 7 -32.19 -6.13 0.96
C ASN A 7 -31.13 -5.55 1.89
N LYS A 8 -31.53 -5.08 3.09
CA LYS A 8 -30.57 -4.61 4.11
C LYS A 8 -29.61 -5.72 4.55
N LEU A 9 -30.12 -6.93 4.74
CA LEU A 9 -29.30 -8.09 5.08
C LEU A 9 -28.33 -8.44 3.94
N LEU A 10 -28.77 -8.36 2.69
CA LEU A 10 -27.92 -8.60 1.53
C LEU A 10 -26.79 -7.57 1.41
N TYR A 11 -27.08 -6.28 1.63
CA TYR A 11 -26.05 -5.23 1.66
C TYR A 11 -25.05 -5.42 2.81
N LEU A 12 -25.54 -5.84 3.98
CA LEU A 12 -24.69 -6.10 5.13
C LEU A 12 -23.74 -7.28 4.88
N ILE A 13 -24.27 -8.36 4.30
CA ILE A 13 -23.47 -9.52 3.89
C ILE A 13 -22.45 -9.10 2.82
N GLY A 14 -22.86 -8.32 1.81
CA GLY A 14 -21.96 -7.83 0.76
C GLY A 14 -20.83 -6.96 1.32
N PHE A 15 -21.13 -6.08 2.28
CA PHE A 15 -20.12 -5.26 2.95
C PHE A 15 -19.10 -6.13 3.70
N PHE A 16 -19.55 -7.05 4.55
CA PHE A 16 -18.62 -7.94 5.27
C PHE A 16 -17.86 -8.89 4.34
N ALA A 17 -18.48 -9.36 3.25
CA ALA A 17 -17.79 -10.15 2.24
C ALA A 17 -16.68 -9.36 1.55
N SER A 18 -16.88 -8.05 1.31
CA SER A 18 -15.83 -7.19 0.73
C SER A 18 -14.62 -6.96 1.66
N LEU A 19 -14.80 -7.08 2.98
CA LEU A 19 -13.70 -6.99 3.95
C LEU A 19 -12.81 -8.25 3.96
N LEU A 20 -13.30 -9.37 3.43
CA LEU A 20 -12.58 -10.63 3.34
C LEU A 20 -11.69 -10.73 2.09
N VAL A 21 -11.78 -9.76 1.17
CA VAL A 21 -10.95 -9.72 -0.03
C VAL A 21 -9.76 -8.79 0.22
N PRO A 22 -8.53 -9.30 0.38
CA PRO A 22 -7.35 -8.44 0.44
C PRO A 22 -7.22 -7.71 -0.90
N PHE A 23 -7.21 -6.39 -0.87
CA PHE A 23 -6.88 -5.59 -2.03
C PHE A 23 -5.36 -5.55 -2.19
N GLU A 24 -4.82 -6.32 -3.12
CA GLU A 24 -3.39 -6.25 -3.44
C GLU A 24 -3.11 -5.05 -4.33
N LEU A 25 -2.56 -4.00 -3.72
CA LEU A 25 -1.90 -2.90 -4.44
C LEU A 25 -0.61 -3.40 -5.05
N ASN A 26 -0.73 -4.02 -6.23
CA ASN A 26 0.41 -4.45 -7.04
C ASN A 26 1.02 -3.23 -7.75
N ALA A 27 1.75 -2.40 -7.01
CA ALA A 27 2.66 -1.44 -7.59
C ALA A 27 3.98 -2.16 -7.89
N THR A 28 4.38 -2.20 -9.17
CA THR A 28 5.73 -2.67 -9.52
C THR A 28 6.67 -1.46 -9.42
N PRO A 29 7.57 -1.41 -8.42
CA PRO A 29 8.53 -0.30 -8.33
C PRO A 29 9.42 -0.32 -9.56
N VAL A 30 9.69 0.87 -10.11
CA VAL A 30 10.63 1.05 -11.22
C VAL A 30 11.69 2.06 -10.79
N ILE A 31 12.91 1.86 -11.28
CA ILE A 31 13.98 2.84 -11.14
C ILE A 31 13.69 3.96 -12.14
N ASN A 32 13.37 5.15 -11.63
CA ASN A 32 13.09 6.33 -12.45
C ASN A 32 14.36 7.13 -12.79
N GLU A 33 15.37 7.05 -11.94
CA GLU A 33 16.66 7.74 -12.04
C GLU A 33 17.73 6.91 -11.30
N VAL A 34 18.98 7.08 -11.71
CA VAL A 34 20.16 6.54 -11.03
C VAL A 34 21.16 7.68 -10.89
N MET A 35 21.74 7.88 -9.70
CA MET A 35 22.80 8.86 -9.52
C MET A 35 24.04 8.48 -10.36
N ALA A 36 24.42 9.34 -11.31
CA ALA A 36 25.53 9.06 -12.23
C ALA A 36 26.91 9.01 -11.56
N ASN A 37 27.08 9.65 -10.41
CA ASN A 37 28.32 9.67 -9.64
C ASN A 37 28.03 9.43 -8.15
N ASN A 38 27.84 8.15 -7.79
CA ASN A 38 27.60 7.71 -6.42
C ASN A 38 28.88 7.11 -5.80
N GLU A 39 29.93 7.93 -5.69
CA GLU A 39 31.23 7.51 -5.11
C GLU A 39 31.24 7.58 -3.57
N SER A 40 30.30 8.29 -2.97
CA SER A 40 30.22 8.47 -1.51
C SER A 40 28.81 8.78 -1.04
N THR A 41 28.45 8.30 0.14
CA THR A 41 27.21 8.66 0.84
C THR A 41 27.50 9.63 1.98
N ALA A 42 26.56 10.54 2.25
CA ALA A 42 26.64 11.46 3.38
C ALA A 42 25.79 10.94 4.55
N PRO A 43 26.38 10.68 5.73
CA PRO A 43 25.60 10.35 6.93
C PRO A 43 24.90 11.60 7.47
N ASP A 44 23.87 11.40 8.30
CA ASP A 44 23.23 12.48 9.04
C ASP A 44 24.07 12.96 10.25
N VAL A 45 23.49 13.84 11.08
CA VAL A 45 24.17 14.43 12.24
C VAL A 45 24.52 13.42 13.33
N ASP A 46 23.78 12.31 13.39
CA ASP A 46 23.99 11.24 14.36
C ASP A 46 24.88 10.12 13.77
N GLY A 47 25.26 10.24 12.50
CA GLY A 47 26.11 9.28 11.79
C GLY A 47 25.32 8.18 11.09
N ASP A 48 23.99 8.30 11.05
CA ASP A 48 23.10 7.30 10.48
C ASP A 48 22.94 7.50 8.97
N PHE A 49 22.74 6.39 8.26
CA PHE A 49 22.45 6.38 6.83
C PHE A 49 20.98 6.01 6.63
N SER A 50 20.29 6.72 5.74
CA SER A 50 18.90 6.40 5.40
C SER A 50 18.82 5.10 4.60
N ASP A 51 17.72 4.36 4.76
CA ASP A 51 17.44 3.10 4.02
C ASP A 51 17.03 3.32 2.55
N TRP A 52 17.17 4.55 2.04
CA TRP A 52 16.93 4.87 0.64
C TRP A 52 18.00 4.25 -0.27
N ILE A 53 17.58 3.79 -1.44
CA ILE A 53 18.50 3.41 -2.52
C ILE A 53 18.67 4.66 -3.37
N GLU A 54 19.92 5.09 -3.53
CA GLU A 54 20.34 6.26 -4.33
C GLU A 54 20.88 5.84 -5.70
#